data_AF-A0A352SVK8-F1
#
_entry.id   AF-A0A352SVK8-F1
#
_cell.length_a   1.000
_cell.length_b   1.000
_cell.length_c   1.000
_cell.angle_alpha   90.00
_cell.angle_beta   90.00
_cell.angle_gamma   90.00
#
_symmetry.space_group_name_H-M   'P 1'
#
loop_
_entity.id
_entity.type
_entity.pdbx_description
1 polymer ?
#
loop_
_entity_poly.entity_id
_entity_poly.type
_entity_poly.pdbx_seq_one_letter_code
_entity_poly.pdbx_strand_id
1 'polypeptide(L)' 'MELNKITDRIYWLPNEKENDRPVLAYIRGDIYSLAVDAGNSAEHVKK' A
#
# COMPACT_ATOMS: atom_id res chain seq x y z
N MET A 1 -7.66 1.97 8.74
CA MET A 1 -6.43 2.73 8.40
C MET A 1 -6.76 3.67 7.25
N GLU A 2 -6.32 4.92 7.31
CA GLU A 2 -6.54 5.89 6.23
C GLU A 2 -5.38 5.83 5.23
N LEU A 3 -5.70 5.84 3.94
CA LEU A 3 -4.70 5.85 2.87
C LEU A 3 -4.15 7.28 2.73
N ASN A 4 -2.89 7.45 3.05
CA ASN A 4 -2.22 8.75 2.98
C ASN A 4 -1.69 9.00 1.58
N LYS A 5 -1.90 10.21 1.07
CA LYS A 5 -1.39 10.65 -0.22
C LYS A 5 -0.16 11.54 -0.01
N ILE A 6 0.99 11.12 -0.55
CA ILE A 6 2.23 11.92 -0.53
C ILE A 6 2.27 12.81 -1.77
N THR A 7 1.95 12.25 -2.93
CA THR A 7 1.83 12.97 -4.21
C THR A 7 0.65 12.43 -5.00
N ASP A 8 0.40 12.97 -6.19
CA ASP A 8 -0.59 12.41 -7.13
C ASP A 8 -0.31 10.96 -7.56
N ARG A 9 0.90 10.46 -7.33
CA ARG A 9 1.32 9.12 -7.76
C ARG A 9 1.76 8.22 -6.61
N ILE A 10 1.95 8.75 -5.41
CA ILE A 10 2.54 8.02 -4.29
C ILE A 10 1.59 8.05 -3.11
N TYR A 11 1.25 6.86 -2.64
CA TYR A 11 0.32 6.62 -1.54
C TYR A 11 0.94 5.64 -0.55
N TRP A 12 0.56 5.74 0.71
CA TRP A 12 0.99 4.79 1.73
C TRP A 12 -0.04 4.60 2.83
N LEU A 13 -0.02 3.42 3.43
CA LEU A 13 -0.73 3.06 4.64
C LEU A 13 0.31 2.90 5.75
N PRO A 14 0.16 3.62 6.89
CA PRO A 14 1.07 3.46 8.02
C PRO A 14 1.01 2.04 8.57
N ASN A 15 2.03 1.66 9.33
CA ASN A 15 2.06 0.37 10.01
C ASN A 15 0.97 0.29 11.08
N GLU A 16 0.48 -0.92 11.36
CA GLU A 16 -0.45 -1.20 12.45
C GLU A 16 0.28 -1.97 13.54
N LYS A 17 0.54 -1.33 14.68
CA LYS A 17 1.31 -1.97 15.76
C LYS A 17 0.55 -3.15 16.40
N GLU A 18 -0.77 -3.04 16.53
CA GLU A 18 -1.60 -4.05 17.21
C GLU A 18 -1.52 -5.42 16.54
N ASN A 19 -1.47 -5.44 15.21
CA ASN A 19 -1.43 -6.67 14.42
C ASN A 19 -0.10 -6.86 13.67
N ASP A 20 0.95 -6.12 14.07
CA ASP A 20 2.28 -6.12 13.43
C ASP A 20 2.24 -5.99 11.89
N ARG A 21 1.33 -5.15 11.38
CA ARG A 21 1.20 -4.95 9.93
C ARG A 21 2.25 -3.95 9.46
N PRO A 22 3.00 -4.26 8.40
CA PRO A 22 4.02 -3.35 7.88
C PRO A 22 3.37 -2.12 7.22
N VAL A 23 4.22 -1.17 6.86
CA VAL A 23 3.83 -0.07 5.97
C VAL A 23 3.57 -0.64 4.58
N LEU A 24 2.41 -0.35 4.01
CA LEU A 24 2.12 -0.66 2.61
C LEU A 24 2.29 0.62 1.79
N ALA A 25 2.87 0.52 0.59
CA ALA A 25 2.98 1.66 -0.31
C ALA A 25 2.53 1.32 -1.73
N TYR A 26 2.04 2.33 -2.43
CA TYR A 26 1.54 2.21 -3.79
C TYR A 26 2.06 3.34 -4.67
N ILE A 27 2.62 2.96 -5.81
CA ILE A 27 3.17 3.86 -6.82
C ILE A 27 2.37 3.69 -8.10
N ARG A 28 1.61 4.73 -8.46
CA ARG A 28 0.81 4.79 -9.68
C ARG A 28 1.65 5.22 -10.86
N GLY A 29 2.06 4.27 -11.69
CA GLY A 29 2.60 4.55 -13.02
C GLY A 29 1.50 4.65 -14.06
N ASP A 30 1.87 4.97 -15.30
CA ASP A 30 0.90 5.20 -16.37
C ASP A 30 0.43 3.90 -17.05
N ILE A 31 1.31 2.89 -17.10
CA ILE A 31 1.03 1.57 -17.71
C ILE A 31 0.98 0.49 -16.62
N TYR A 32 1.91 0.56 -15.68
CA TYR A 32 1.98 -0.36 -14.55
C TYR A 32 1.98 0.43 -13.25
N SER A 33 1.50 -0.20 -12.20
CA SER A 33 1.62 0.31 -10.84
C SER A 33 2.36 -0.70 -9.98
N LEU A 34 3.07 -0.20 -8.98
CA LEU A 34 3.86 -1.01 -8.06
C LEU A 34 3.24 -0.92 -6.66
N ALA A 35 2.88 -2.07 -6.12
CA ALA A 35 2.59 -2.21 -4.70
C ALA A 35 3.87 -2.69 -3.98
N VAL A 36 4.29 -1.95 -2.96
CA VAL A 36 5.44 -2.27 -2.11
C VAL A 36 4.89 -2.77 -0.79
N ASP A 37 5.35 -3.97 -0.39
CA ASP A 37 4.81 -4.72 0.74
C ASP A 37 3.28 -4.81 0.64
N ALA A 38 2.80 -5.58 -0.34
CA ALA A 38 1.38 -5.63 -0.70
C ALA A 38 0.55 -6.48 0.29
N GLY A 39 0.92 -6.49 1.57
CA GLY A 39 0.28 -7.26 2.62
C GLY A 39 0.68 -8.74 2.63
N ASN A 40 0.28 -9.44 3.69
CA ASN A 40 0.64 -10.83 3.98
C ASN A 40 -0.29 -11.88 3.35
N SER A 41 -1.26 -11.45 2.54
CA SER A 41 -2.28 -12.32 1.95
C SER A 41 -2.55 -11.90 0.51
N ALA A 42 -2.80 -12.89 -0.36
CA ALA A 42 -3.16 -12.66 -1.75
C ALA A 42 -4.42 -11.79 -1.91
N GLU A 43 -5.28 -11.76 -0.90
CA GLU A 43 -6.49 -10.92 -0.87
C GLU A 43 -6.18 -9.41 -0.86
N HIS A 44 -4.97 -8.99 -0.48
CA HIS A 44 -4.56 -7.59 -0.55
C HIS A 44 -4.29 -7.11 -1.98
N VAL A 45 -3.96 -8.03 -2.90
CA VAL A 45 -3.68 -7.74 -4.31
C VAL A 45 -4.90 -8.03 -5.18
N LYS A 46 -5.74 -8.99 -4.78
CA LYS A 46 -6.94 -9.39 -5.53
C LYS A 46 -8.08 -8.41 -5.30
N LYS A 47 -8.29 -7.50 -6.24
CA LYS A 47 -9.57 -6.82 -6.51
C LYS A 47 -9.70 -6.53 -8.00
#